data_AF-A0A9E0LT94-F1
#
_entry.id   AF-A0A9E0LT94-F1
#
_cell.length_a   1.000
_cell.length_b   1.000
_cell.length_c   1.000
_cell.angle_alpha   90.00
_cell.angle_beta   90.00
_cell.angle_gamma   90.00
#
_symmetry.space_group_name_H-M   'P 1'
#
loop_
_entity.id
_entity.type
_entity.pdbx_description
1 polymer ?
#
loop_
_entity_poly.entity_id
_entity_poly.type
_entity_poly.pdbx_seq_one_letter_code
_entity_poly.pdbx_strand_id
1 'polypeptide(L)'
;MTTAPLVETTPAVAGPRQTSGRPAVFDRPTWSAESPAGRLFSRPPGSGDELALLRSCLRMAGERAGDFARALELLPAREQERAALLLALTGALFATATGAGNPESRVDDLDRIAFAIARALRGESSTQEDESFVRRLAAESRRRSFTRQALDDLFDAARVVARRRRPETAEALALRAHVLSDAFTTALFGAAPTPAVVDLGAGLLRLRALQSLAEDLRGHHCALPESALAEPVQYRTPEEVGAAVERECGELRQLLLKGARAAGEVPLSFRRPVAFLLPVALSLLGLLEDRPPELVRRAPTVGKWALRRAYWRARFTPLG
;
A
#
# COMPACT_ATOMS: atom_id res chain seq x y z
N MET A 1 50.96 52.01 39.16
CA MET A 1 51.81 50.95 39.72
C MET A 1 50.87 49.81 40.12
N THR A 2 51.00 48.53 39.76
CA THR A 2 51.94 47.75 38.95
C THR A 2 51.27 46.37 38.81
N THR A 3 51.04 45.94 37.57
CA THR A 3 50.95 44.57 36.99
C THR A 3 50.83 43.31 37.87
N ALA A 4 49.77 42.50 37.58
CA ALA A 4 49.68 41.08 37.12
C ALA A 4 50.62 39.98 37.72
N PRO A 5 50.23 38.67 37.76
CA PRO A 5 49.72 37.93 36.60
C PRO A 5 48.57 36.92 36.81
N LEU A 6 48.04 36.50 35.65
CA LEU A 6 47.07 35.43 35.39
C LEU A 6 47.52 34.06 35.91
N VAL A 7 46.55 33.26 36.40
CA VAL A 7 46.57 31.79 36.28
C VAL A 7 45.17 31.34 35.86
N GLU A 8 45.12 30.66 34.72
CA GLU A 8 43.98 29.99 34.13
C GLU A 8 43.39 28.93 35.06
N THR A 9 42.07 28.91 35.22
CA THR A 9 41.34 27.69 35.62
C THR A 9 40.08 27.57 34.79
N THR A 10 40.22 26.88 33.66
CA THR A 10 39.14 26.35 32.83
C THR A 10 38.29 25.40 33.68
N PRO A 11 36.97 25.64 33.87
CA PRO A 11 36.11 24.59 34.41
C PRO A 11 35.94 23.51 33.34
N ALA A 12 36.43 22.31 33.66
CA ALA A 12 36.24 21.11 32.85
C ALA A 12 34.75 20.91 32.55
N VAL A 13 34.37 21.09 31.28
CA VAL A 13 33.08 20.65 30.77
C VAL A 13 33.07 19.14 30.85
N ALA A 14 32.30 18.62 31.79
CA ALA A 14 32.02 17.20 31.93
C ALA A 14 31.53 16.67 30.58
N GLY A 15 32.29 15.73 30.01
CA GLY A 15 31.96 15.11 28.73
C GLY A 15 30.56 14.48 28.73
N PRO A 16 29.95 14.32 27.55
CA PRO A 16 28.66 13.69 27.43
C PRO A 16 28.73 12.29 28.04
N ARG A 17 27.87 12.04 29.04
CA ARG A 17 27.63 10.72 29.59
C ARG A 17 27.38 9.75 28.44
N GLN A 18 28.28 8.80 28.28
CA GLN A 18 28.02 7.57 27.53
C GLN A 18 26.80 6.91 28.16
N THR A 19 25.64 7.07 27.55
CA THR A 19 24.48 6.22 27.80
C THR A 19 24.84 4.85 27.26
N SER A 20 25.13 3.95 28.19
CA SER A 20 25.36 2.53 27.95
C SER A 20 24.21 1.96 27.11
N GLY A 21 24.59 1.28 26.03
CA GLY A 21 23.68 0.58 25.14
C GLY A 21 22.88 -0.47 25.88
N ARG A 22 21.61 -0.15 26.16
CA ARG A 22 20.54 -1.14 26.18
C ARG A 22 19.82 -1.05 24.84
N PRO A 23 19.59 -2.17 24.12
CA PRO A 23 18.65 -2.13 23.01
C PRO A 23 17.32 -1.61 23.56
N ALA A 24 16.70 -0.65 22.87
CA ALA A 24 15.38 -0.18 23.22
C ALA A 24 14.48 -1.40 23.38
N VAL A 25 14.08 -1.69 24.61
CA VAL A 25 12.99 -2.61 24.89
C VAL A 25 11.79 -1.88 24.30
N PHE A 26 11.41 -2.25 23.07
CA PHE A 26 10.13 -1.84 22.53
C PHE A 26 9.07 -2.44 23.45
N ASP A 27 8.60 -1.62 24.40
CA ASP A 27 7.37 -1.91 25.13
C ASP A 27 6.31 -2.27 24.09
N ARG A 28 5.54 -3.32 24.39
CA ARG A 28 4.56 -3.93 23.48
C ARG A 28 3.81 -2.81 22.74
N PRO A 29 3.72 -2.84 21.40
CA PRO A 29 2.98 -1.82 20.70
C PRO A 29 1.51 -1.91 21.15
N THR A 30 1.06 -0.93 21.92
CA THR A 30 -0.34 -0.77 22.27
C THR A 30 -1.03 -0.09 21.09
N TRP A 31 -1.67 -0.88 20.25
CA TRP A 31 -2.40 -0.32 19.13
C TRP A 31 -3.69 0.32 19.63
N SER A 32 -3.92 1.59 19.26
CA SER A 32 -5.28 2.13 19.33
C SER A 32 -6.18 1.29 18.42
N ALA A 33 -7.24 0.70 18.96
CA ALA A 33 -8.22 -0.08 18.18
C ALA A 33 -8.88 0.72 17.04
N GLU A 34 -8.83 2.06 17.14
CA GLU A 34 -9.37 2.99 16.14
C GLU A 34 -8.38 3.22 14.98
N SER A 35 -7.10 2.94 15.18
CA SER A 35 -6.08 3.07 14.14
C SER A 35 -6.21 1.96 13.07
N PRO A 36 -5.84 2.20 11.80
CA PRO A 36 -5.87 1.17 10.76
C PRO A 36 -5.01 -0.06 11.10
N ALA A 37 -3.82 0.16 11.64
CA ALA A 37 -2.97 -0.89 12.19
C ALA A 37 -3.68 -1.61 13.33
N GLY A 38 -4.24 -0.87 14.29
CA GLY A 38 -5.05 -1.43 15.35
C GLY A 38 -6.21 -2.27 14.85
N ARG A 39 -6.94 -1.91 13.78
CA ARG A 39 -8.00 -2.77 13.25
C ARG A 39 -7.50 -4.12 12.69
N LEU A 40 -6.26 -4.16 12.20
CA LEU A 40 -5.65 -5.36 11.65
C LEU A 40 -5.01 -6.23 12.75
N PHE A 41 -4.38 -5.58 13.72
CA PHE A 41 -3.59 -6.19 14.78
C PHE A 41 -4.43 -6.45 16.06
N SER A 42 -5.50 -5.69 16.29
CA SER A 42 -6.43 -5.93 17.39
C SER A 42 -7.22 -7.21 17.17
N ARG A 43 -7.43 -7.91 18.28
CA ARG A 43 -8.21 -9.13 18.35
C ARG A 43 -9.71 -8.81 18.08
N PRO A 44 -10.34 -9.35 17.01
CA PRO A 44 -11.79 -9.18 16.86
C PRO A 44 -12.51 -9.87 18.03
N PRO A 45 -13.62 -9.31 18.56
CA PRO A 45 -14.40 -10.00 19.60
C PRO A 45 -14.89 -11.36 19.09
N GLY A 46 -14.64 -12.45 19.83
CA GLY A 46 -14.98 -13.84 19.46
C GLY A 46 -13.89 -14.66 18.75
N SER A 47 -12.66 -14.13 18.72
CA SER A 47 -11.44 -14.59 18.04
C SER A 47 -10.77 -15.86 18.59
N GLY A 48 -11.51 -16.96 18.56
CA GLY A 48 -10.94 -18.28 18.25
C GLY A 48 -11.09 -18.64 16.76
N ASP A 49 -11.88 -17.89 15.99
CA ASP A 49 -12.29 -18.27 14.65
C ASP A 49 -11.35 -17.71 13.55
N GLU A 50 -10.48 -18.58 13.01
CA GLU A 50 -9.62 -18.26 11.87
C GLU A 50 -10.42 -17.80 10.63
N LEU A 51 -11.66 -18.28 10.46
CA LEU A 51 -12.52 -17.89 9.34
C LEU A 51 -13.04 -16.47 9.50
N ALA A 52 -13.24 -15.98 10.73
CA ALA A 52 -13.63 -14.59 10.97
C ALA A 52 -12.50 -13.62 10.57
N LEU A 53 -11.25 -13.95 10.90
CA LEU A 53 -10.08 -13.17 10.49
C LEU A 53 -9.95 -13.14 8.96
N LEU A 54 -10.03 -14.29 8.29
CA LEU A 54 -9.93 -14.37 6.84
C LEU A 54 -11.04 -13.56 6.15
N ARG A 55 -12.29 -13.65 6.64
CA ARG A 55 -13.40 -12.82 6.15
C ARG A 55 -13.12 -11.32 6.32
N SER A 56 -12.55 -10.92 7.45
CA SER A 56 -12.14 -9.52 7.67
C SER A 56 -11.07 -9.09 6.67
N CYS A 57 -10.04 -9.92 6.45
CA CYS A 57 -8.98 -9.64 5.49
C CYS A 57 -9.53 -9.52 4.06
N LEU A 58 -10.43 -10.43 3.65
CA LEU A 58 -11.09 -10.38 2.35
C LEU A 58 -11.94 -9.12 2.17
N ARG A 59 -12.68 -8.71 3.21
CA ARG A 59 -13.45 -7.46 3.20
C ARG A 59 -12.53 -6.25 3.03
N MET A 60 -11.47 -6.15 3.83
CA MET A 60 -10.50 -5.06 3.73
C MET A 60 -9.82 -5.02 2.35
N ALA A 61 -9.43 -6.19 1.83
CA ALA A 61 -8.85 -6.31 0.50
C ALA A 61 -9.83 -5.88 -0.59
N GLY A 62 -11.12 -6.26 -0.47
CA GLY A 62 -12.18 -5.85 -1.39
C GLY A 62 -12.42 -4.34 -1.39
N GLU A 63 -12.53 -3.72 -0.21
CA GLU A 63 -12.67 -2.26 -0.05
C GLU A 63 -11.51 -1.51 -0.72
N ARG A 64 -10.29 -2.02 -0.57
CA ARG A 64 -9.09 -1.45 -1.20
C ARG A 64 -9.08 -1.63 -2.70
N ALA A 65 -9.44 -2.82 -3.19
CA ALA A 65 -9.45 -3.13 -4.61
C ALA A 65 -10.57 -2.39 -5.37
N GLY A 66 -11.65 -1.98 -4.71
CA GLY A 66 -12.76 -1.27 -5.36
C GLY A 66 -13.39 -2.11 -6.48
N ASP A 67 -13.47 -1.56 -7.69
CA ASP A 67 -14.01 -2.27 -8.86
C ASP A 67 -13.21 -3.53 -9.23
N PHE A 68 -11.97 -3.64 -8.76
CA PHE A 68 -11.10 -4.79 -8.98
C PHE A 68 -11.33 -5.94 -7.98
N ALA A 69 -12.16 -5.76 -6.95
CA ALA A 69 -12.32 -6.72 -5.86
C ALA A 69 -12.65 -8.15 -6.32
N ARG A 70 -13.44 -8.29 -7.39
CA ARG A 70 -13.83 -9.62 -7.92
C ARG A 70 -12.67 -10.41 -8.53
N ALA A 71 -11.51 -9.78 -8.76
CA ALA A 71 -10.29 -10.50 -9.14
C ALA A 71 -9.89 -11.53 -8.07
N LEU A 72 -10.14 -11.23 -6.78
CA LEU A 72 -9.86 -12.13 -5.68
C LEU A 72 -10.75 -13.38 -5.70
N GLU A 73 -11.99 -13.27 -6.20
CA GLU A 73 -12.92 -14.40 -6.36
C GLU A 73 -12.49 -15.38 -7.47
N LEU A 74 -11.57 -14.96 -8.36
CA LEU A 74 -11.06 -15.79 -9.45
C LEU A 74 -9.80 -16.56 -9.07
N LEU A 75 -9.22 -16.28 -7.90
CA LEU A 75 -8.06 -16.98 -7.37
C LEU A 75 -8.49 -18.32 -6.75
N PRO A 76 -7.64 -19.36 -6.83
CA PRO A 76 -7.77 -20.53 -5.97
C PRO A 76 -7.76 -20.12 -4.49
N ALA A 77 -8.49 -20.83 -3.62
CA ALA A 77 -8.68 -20.46 -2.22
C ALA A 77 -7.37 -20.10 -1.47
N ARG A 78 -6.28 -20.85 -1.73
CA ARG A 78 -4.97 -20.58 -1.12
C ARG A 78 -4.32 -19.28 -1.61
N GLU A 79 -4.40 -18.99 -2.91
CA GLU A 79 -3.86 -17.73 -3.44
C GLU A 79 -4.76 -16.54 -3.10
N GLN A 80 -6.07 -16.76 -2.99
CA GLN A 80 -7.02 -15.77 -2.52
C GLN A 80 -6.69 -15.33 -1.09
N GLU A 81 -6.44 -16.29 -0.20
CA GLU A 81 -6.03 -16.01 1.17
C GLU A 81 -4.71 -15.23 1.21
N ARG A 82 -3.69 -15.69 0.48
CA ARG A 82 -2.40 -15.01 0.41
C ARG A 82 -2.55 -13.56 -0.06
N ALA A 83 -3.30 -13.34 -1.14
CA ALA A 83 -3.58 -12.02 -1.68
C ALA A 83 -4.34 -11.14 -0.69
N ALA A 84 -5.32 -11.70 0.02
CA ALA A 84 -6.11 -10.98 1.02
C ALA A 84 -5.26 -10.54 2.22
N LEU A 85 -4.41 -11.42 2.75
CA LEU A 85 -3.47 -11.09 3.83
C LEU A 85 -2.51 -9.98 3.42
N LEU A 86 -1.93 -10.09 2.22
CA LEU A 86 -0.97 -9.11 1.71
C LEU A 86 -1.63 -7.75 1.43
N LEU A 87 -2.81 -7.74 0.79
CA LEU A 87 -3.58 -6.51 0.57
C LEU A 87 -4.03 -5.86 1.88
N ALA A 88 -4.42 -6.67 2.88
CA ALA A 88 -4.77 -6.15 4.20
C ALA A 88 -3.55 -5.51 4.89
N LEU A 89 -2.38 -6.17 4.84
CA LEU A 89 -1.12 -5.62 5.33
C LEU A 89 -0.77 -4.31 4.63
N THR A 90 -0.65 -4.31 3.31
CA THR A 90 -0.33 -3.11 2.53
C THR A 90 -1.35 -2.00 2.78
N GLY A 91 -2.64 -2.33 2.87
CA GLY A 91 -3.69 -1.39 3.23
C GLY A 91 -3.48 -0.74 4.59
N ALA A 92 -3.08 -1.52 5.60
CA ALA A 92 -2.76 -1.01 6.94
C ALA A 92 -1.48 -0.14 6.93
N LEU A 93 -0.42 -0.58 6.26
CA LEU A 93 0.83 0.18 6.16
C LEU A 93 0.60 1.57 5.56
N PHE A 94 -0.09 1.65 4.42
CA PHE A 94 -0.32 2.92 3.76
C PHE A 94 -1.36 3.77 4.48
N ALA A 95 -2.33 3.17 5.17
CA ALA A 95 -3.25 3.92 6.02
C ALA A 95 -2.57 4.51 7.26
N THR A 96 -1.60 3.81 7.85
CA THR A 96 -0.73 4.36 8.90
C THR A 96 0.13 5.48 8.32
N ALA A 97 0.75 5.26 7.16
CA ALA A 97 1.60 6.25 6.52
C ALA A 97 0.86 7.54 6.13
N THR A 98 -0.43 7.47 5.80
CA THR A 98 -1.26 8.66 5.48
C THR A 98 -2.12 9.13 6.65
N GLY A 99 -2.10 8.45 7.79
CA GLY A 99 -2.93 8.75 8.96
C GLY A 99 -2.61 10.10 9.61
N ALA A 100 -3.39 10.51 10.61
CA ALA A 100 -3.09 11.73 11.37
C ALA A 100 -1.75 11.61 12.13
N GLY A 101 -1.11 12.75 12.44
CA GLY A 101 0.16 12.79 13.18
C GLY A 101 1.34 13.30 12.36
N ASN A 102 2.42 13.67 13.08
CA ASN A 102 3.65 14.13 12.44
C ASN A 102 4.34 12.98 11.66
N PRO A 103 5.26 13.28 10.73
CA PRO A 103 5.96 12.25 9.96
C PRO A 103 6.73 11.23 10.81
N GLU A 104 7.36 11.66 11.90
CA GLU A 104 8.20 10.81 12.76
C GLU A 104 7.35 9.74 13.48
N SER A 105 6.25 10.15 14.11
CA SER A 105 5.31 9.25 14.78
C SER A 105 4.74 8.20 13.84
N ARG A 106 4.47 8.56 12.57
CA ARG A 106 3.99 7.61 11.55
C ARG A 106 5.07 6.59 11.18
N VAL A 107 6.34 7.01 11.11
CA VAL A 107 7.47 6.11 10.87
C VAL A 107 7.68 5.18 12.06
N ASP A 108 7.61 5.69 13.29
CA ASP A 108 7.71 4.88 14.51
C ASP A 108 6.63 3.80 14.56
N ASP A 109 5.38 4.14 14.20
CA ASP A 109 4.30 3.17 14.12
C ASP A 109 4.54 2.11 13.03
N LEU A 110 5.09 2.50 11.87
CA LEU A 110 5.49 1.54 10.83
C LEU A 110 6.61 0.61 11.31
N ASP A 111 7.58 1.11 12.06
CA ASP A 111 8.69 0.32 12.60
C ASP A 111 8.21 -0.67 13.67
N ARG A 112 7.22 -0.29 14.50
CA ARG A 112 6.53 -1.21 15.41
C ARG A 112 5.84 -2.34 14.65
N ILE A 113 5.16 -2.03 13.54
CA ILE A 113 4.50 -3.04 12.69
C ILE A 113 5.54 -3.97 12.08
N ALA A 114 6.63 -3.41 11.54
CA ALA A 114 7.74 -4.18 10.96
C ALA A 114 8.35 -5.13 11.98
N PHE A 115 8.57 -4.66 13.20
CA PHE A 115 9.08 -5.48 14.30
C PHE A 115 8.15 -6.63 14.66
N ALA A 116 6.84 -6.37 14.80
CA ALA A 116 5.85 -7.41 15.11
C ALA A 116 5.81 -8.51 14.04
N ILE A 117 5.80 -8.12 12.76
CA ILE A 117 5.83 -9.07 11.64
C ILE A 117 7.15 -9.84 11.60
N ALA A 118 8.29 -9.17 11.76
CA ALA A 118 9.61 -9.82 11.73
C ALA A 118 9.75 -10.88 12.83
N ARG A 119 9.29 -10.60 14.05
CA ARG A 119 9.29 -11.57 15.16
C ARG A 119 8.44 -12.80 14.84
N ALA A 120 7.24 -12.59 14.31
CA ALA A 120 6.34 -13.69 13.98
C ALA A 120 6.85 -14.56 12.83
N LEU A 121 7.49 -13.95 11.83
CA LEU A 121 8.13 -14.69 10.74
C LEU A 121 9.32 -15.54 11.22
N ARG A 122 9.99 -15.15 12.32
CA ARG A 122 11.03 -15.95 12.98
C ARG A 122 10.48 -17.05 13.90
N GLY A 123 9.16 -17.12 14.09
CA GLY A 123 8.54 -18.07 15.01
C GLY A 123 8.73 -17.71 16.49
N GLU A 124 9.21 -16.49 16.79
CA GLU A 124 9.32 -15.99 18.15
C GLU A 124 7.91 -15.65 18.64
N SER A 125 7.29 -16.55 19.40
CA SER A 125 5.97 -16.31 19.99
C SER A 125 6.05 -15.12 20.94
N SER A 126 5.26 -14.08 20.69
CA SER A 126 4.78 -13.29 21.82
C SER A 126 3.79 -14.16 22.60
N THR A 127 3.56 -13.81 23.85
CA THR A 127 2.53 -14.40 24.70
C THR A 127 1.17 -14.50 23.99
N GLN A 128 0.27 -15.39 24.47
CA GLN A 128 -1.06 -15.77 23.91
C GLN A 128 -2.01 -14.64 23.43
N GLU A 129 -1.63 -13.37 23.60
CA GLU A 129 -2.31 -12.15 23.15
C GLU A 129 -1.89 -11.72 21.73
N ASP A 130 -0.98 -12.45 21.07
CA ASP A 130 -0.58 -12.24 19.68
C ASP A 130 -1.74 -12.38 18.68
N GLU A 131 -2.35 -11.23 18.41
CA GLU A 131 -2.77 -10.72 17.10
C GLU A 131 -2.93 -11.80 16.03
N SER A 132 -4.15 -12.35 15.97
CA SER A 132 -4.55 -13.43 15.05
C SER A 132 -4.03 -13.26 13.60
N PHE A 133 -3.92 -12.01 13.12
CA PHE A 133 -3.37 -11.67 11.81
C PHE A 133 -1.90 -12.09 11.65
N VAL A 134 -1.04 -11.70 12.59
CA VAL A 134 0.41 -11.91 12.52
C VAL A 134 0.75 -13.40 12.53
N ARG A 135 0.04 -14.19 13.36
CA ARG A 135 0.14 -15.66 13.35
C ARG A 135 -0.26 -16.26 12.01
N ARG A 136 -1.33 -15.75 11.39
CA ARG A 136 -1.80 -16.26 10.10
C ARG A 136 -0.85 -15.90 8.97
N LEU A 137 -0.31 -14.68 8.97
CA LEU A 137 0.73 -14.25 8.04
C LEU A 137 1.97 -15.14 8.15
N ALA A 138 2.41 -15.46 9.38
CA ALA A 138 3.53 -16.38 9.60
C ALA A 138 3.22 -17.81 9.14
N ALA A 139 2.00 -18.31 9.35
CA ALA A 139 1.57 -19.62 8.84
C ALA A 139 1.59 -19.66 7.30
N GLU A 140 1.11 -18.62 6.64
CA GLU A 140 1.16 -18.48 5.19
C GLU A 140 2.60 -18.36 4.68
N SER A 141 3.48 -17.65 5.39
CA SER A 141 4.91 -17.57 5.05
C SER A 141 5.62 -18.92 5.16
N ARG A 142 5.23 -19.78 6.11
CA ARG A 142 5.76 -21.15 6.21
C ARG A 142 5.31 -22.02 5.03
N ARG A 143 4.11 -21.81 4.50
CA ARG A 143 3.61 -22.51 3.30
C ARG A 143 4.37 -22.07 2.05
N ARG A 144 4.49 -20.75 1.85
CA ARG A 144 5.24 -20.13 0.76
C ARG A 144 5.82 -18.83 1.28
N SER A 145 7.15 -18.79 1.36
CA SER A 145 7.87 -17.65 1.94
C SER A 145 7.44 -16.34 1.30
N PHE A 146 7.13 -15.34 2.12
CA PHE A 146 7.24 -13.97 1.65
C PHE A 146 8.72 -13.63 1.62
N THR A 147 9.24 -13.25 0.45
CA THR A 147 10.63 -12.81 0.35
C THR A 147 10.84 -11.66 1.33
N ARG A 148 11.84 -11.79 2.22
CA ARG A 148 12.13 -10.76 3.23
C ARG A 148 12.36 -9.41 2.58
N GLN A 149 13.16 -9.37 1.52
CA GLN A 149 13.41 -8.16 0.75
C GLN A 149 12.11 -7.49 0.28
N ALA A 150 11.18 -8.27 -0.28
CA ALA A 150 9.91 -7.73 -0.79
C ALA A 150 9.03 -7.14 0.33
N LEU A 151 9.05 -7.73 1.53
CA LEU A 151 8.36 -7.14 2.69
C LEU A 151 9.07 -5.86 3.15
N ASP A 152 10.40 -5.88 3.25
CA ASP A 152 11.19 -4.71 3.62
C ASP A 152 10.96 -3.54 2.64
N ASP A 153 10.91 -3.81 1.34
CA ASP A 153 10.61 -2.83 0.28
C ASP A 153 9.18 -2.25 0.42
N LEU A 154 8.19 -3.06 0.82
CA LEU A 154 6.84 -2.57 1.13
C LEU A 154 6.82 -1.61 2.32
N PHE A 155 7.60 -1.92 3.37
CA PHE A 155 7.75 -1.03 4.52
C PHE A 155 8.49 0.24 4.15
N ASP A 156 9.55 0.17 3.37
CA ASP A 156 10.29 1.33 2.90
C ASP A 156 9.42 2.24 2.02
N ALA A 157 8.64 1.66 1.11
CA ALA A 157 7.65 2.41 0.35
C ALA A 157 6.67 3.15 1.27
N ALA A 158 6.15 2.49 2.32
CA ALA A 158 5.27 3.11 3.30
C ALA A 158 5.97 4.22 4.12
N ARG A 159 7.23 4.03 4.52
CA ARG A 159 8.04 5.05 5.22
C ARG A 159 8.26 6.28 4.35
N VAL A 160 8.52 6.10 3.06
CA VAL A 160 8.61 7.21 2.09
C VAL A 160 7.30 8.00 2.07
N VAL A 161 6.14 7.33 2.04
CA VAL A 161 4.83 8.00 2.11
C VAL A 161 4.62 8.73 3.43
N ALA A 162 5.04 8.12 4.54
CA ALA A 162 4.92 8.72 5.87
C ALA A 162 5.70 10.04 5.96
N ARG A 163 6.93 10.05 5.44
CA ARG A 163 7.78 11.25 5.38
C ARG A 163 7.24 12.27 4.40
N ARG A 164 6.87 11.82 3.20
CA ARG A 164 6.37 12.66 2.13
C ARG A 164 5.19 11.98 1.42
N ARG A 165 3.99 12.46 1.73
CA ARG A 165 2.75 11.88 1.21
C ARG A 165 2.67 11.99 -0.30
N ARG A 166 2.99 13.17 -0.82
CA ARG A 166 2.79 13.55 -2.22
C ARG A 166 4.13 13.56 -2.98
N PRO A 167 4.22 12.88 -4.13
CA PRO A 167 5.39 12.97 -5.00
C PRO A 167 5.52 14.37 -5.62
N GLU A 168 6.76 14.84 -5.81
CA GLU A 168 7.02 16.13 -6.47
C GLU A 168 6.68 16.08 -7.95
N THR A 169 7.14 15.04 -8.63
CA THR A 169 7.09 14.94 -10.08
C THR A 169 6.32 13.70 -10.55
N ALA A 170 5.96 13.69 -11.84
CA ALA A 170 5.31 12.54 -12.46
C ALA A 170 6.22 11.31 -12.47
N GLU A 171 7.53 11.52 -12.66
CA GLU A 171 8.54 10.46 -12.62
C GLU A 171 8.66 9.87 -11.22
N ALA A 172 8.60 10.70 -10.17
CA ALA A 172 8.62 10.24 -8.79
C ALA A 172 7.35 9.43 -8.45
N LEU A 173 6.17 9.87 -8.93
CA LEU A 173 4.94 9.11 -8.80
C LEU A 173 5.04 7.76 -9.52
N ALA A 174 5.53 7.74 -10.76
CA ALA A 174 5.70 6.52 -11.54
C ALA A 174 6.67 5.55 -10.86
N LEU A 175 7.86 6.02 -10.45
CA LEU A 175 8.86 5.22 -9.75
C LEU A 175 8.29 4.60 -8.48
N ARG A 176 7.57 5.38 -7.68
CA ARG A 176 6.92 4.90 -6.45
C ARG A 176 5.89 3.81 -6.75
N ALA A 177 5.08 3.97 -7.81
CA ALA A 177 4.13 2.94 -8.22
C ALA A 177 4.82 1.66 -8.70
N HIS A 178 5.94 1.77 -9.44
CA HIS A 178 6.75 0.64 -9.86
C HIS A 178 7.37 -0.11 -8.68
N VAL A 179 8.02 0.58 -7.76
CA VAL A 179 8.62 -0.03 -6.56
C VAL A 179 7.56 -0.75 -5.72
N LEU A 180 6.41 -0.11 -5.51
CA LEU A 180 5.30 -0.73 -4.76
C LEU A 180 4.74 -1.95 -5.49
N SER A 181 4.56 -1.86 -6.81
CA SER A 181 4.09 -2.97 -7.64
C SER A 181 5.05 -4.15 -7.61
N ASP A 182 6.36 -3.90 -7.78
CA ASP A 182 7.40 -4.91 -7.74
C ASP A 182 7.49 -5.60 -6.38
N ALA A 183 7.53 -4.83 -5.29
CA ALA A 183 7.57 -5.36 -3.94
C ALA A 183 6.31 -6.20 -3.62
N PHE A 184 5.13 -5.66 -3.95
CA PHE A 184 3.86 -6.36 -3.72
C PHE A 184 3.77 -7.66 -4.52
N THR A 185 4.10 -7.63 -5.82
CA THR A 185 4.01 -8.80 -6.69
C THR A 185 5.10 -9.82 -6.38
N THR A 186 6.31 -9.40 -5.99
CA THR A 186 7.37 -10.28 -5.48
C THR A 186 6.92 -10.99 -4.21
N ALA A 187 6.35 -10.27 -3.24
CA ALA A 187 5.82 -10.87 -2.02
C ALA A 187 4.64 -11.81 -2.33
N LEU A 188 3.75 -11.43 -3.24
CA LEU A 188 2.62 -12.24 -3.65
C LEU A 188 3.09 -13.52 -4.35
N PHE A 189 3.97 -13.43 -5.34
CA PHE A 189 4.45 -14.55 -6.16
C PHE A 189 5.52 -15.41 -5.46
N GLY A 190 6.25 -14.84 -4.50
CA GLY A 190 7.41 -15.49 -3.88
C GLY A 190 8.62 -15.60 -4.82
N ALA A 191 8.62 -14.84 -5.92
CA ALA A 191 9.66 -14.76 -6.93
C ALA A 191 9.57 -13.38 -7.62
N ALA A 192 10.68 -12.94 -8.23
CA ALA A 192 10.71 -11.68 -8.95
C ALA A 192 9.70 -11.68 -10.12
N PRO A 193 8.84 -10.66 -10.25
CA PRO A 193 7.91 -10.52 -11.36
C PRO A 193 8.66 -10.13 -12.64
N THR A 194 8.02 -10.33 -13.78
CA THR A 194 8.51 -9.76 -15.04
C THR A 194 8.18 -8.26 -15.11
N PRO A 195 8.89 -7.47 -15.93
CA PRO A 195 8.59 -6.04 -16.11
C PRO A 195 7.13 -5.77 -16.50
N ALA A 196 6.52 -6.60 -17.36
CA ALA A 196 5.12 -6.42 -17.76
C ALA A 196 4.14 -6.58 -16.59
N VAL A 197 4.42 -7.49 -15.64
CA VAL A 197 3.62 -7.66 -14.42
C VAL A 197 3.76 -6.42 -13.53
N VAL A 198 4.98 -5.90 -13.39
CA VAL A 198 5.23 -4.68 -12.61
C VAL A 198 4.50 -3.49 -13.24
N ASP A 199 4.59 -3.31 -14.55
CA ASP A 199 3.89 -2.27 -15.31
C ASP A 199 2.38 -2.33 -15.09
N LEU A 200 1.79 -3.53 -15.20
CA LEU A 200 0.36 -3.73 -14.95
C LEU A 200 -0.01 -3.33 -13.51
N GLY A 201 0.72 -3.80 -12.51
CA GLY A 201 0.43 -3.47 -11.12
C GLY A 201 0.59 -1.98 -10.82
N ALA A 202 1.63 -1.33 -11.38
CA ALA A 202 1.86 0.10 -11.24
C ALA A 202 0.72 0.91 -11.87
N GLY A 203 0.26 0.50 -13.06
CA GLY A 203 -0.90 1.10 -13.72
C GLY A 203 -2.18 0.95 -12.89
N LEU A 204 -2.44 -0.24 -12.34
CA LEU A 204 -3.61 -0.48 -11.49
C LEU A 204 -3.59 0.35 -10.20
N LEU A 205 -2.42 0.49 -9.56
CA LEU A 205 -2.25 1.30 -8.35
C LEU A 205 -2.57 2.78 -8.62
N ARG A 206 -1.99 3.35 -9.69
CA ARG A 206 -2.23 4.75 -10.09
C ARG A 206 -3.68 4.98 -10.53
N LEU A 207 -4.25 4.04 -11.29
CA LEU A 207 -5.66 4.09 -11.71
C LEU A 207 -6.61 4.03 -10.50
N ARG A 208 -6.31 3.18 -9.51
CA ARG A 208 -7.10 3.10 -8.27
C ARG A 208 -7.00 4.40 -7.46
N ALA A 209 -5.84 5.05 -7.45
CA ALA A 209 -5.64 6.34 -6.80
C ALA A 209 -6.49 7.44 -7.48
N LEU A 210 -6.53 7.47 -8.82
CA LEU A 210 -7.43 8.36 -9.56
C LEU A 210 -8.91 8.09 -9.27
N GLN A 211 -9.29 6.82 -9.12
CA GLN A 211 -10.67 6.46 -8.77
C GLN A 211 -11.10 7.02 -7.40
N SER A 212 -10.18 7.10 -6.43
CA SER A 212 -10.45 7.71 -5.11
C SER A 212 -10.14 9.20 -5.04
N LEU A 213 -9.76 9.85 -6.14
CA LEU A 213 -9.35 11.26 -6.14
C LEU A 213 -10.41 12.20 -5.53
N ALA A 214 -11.69 11.95 -5.80
CA ALA A 214 -12.79 12.73 -5.22
C ALA A 214 -12.81 12.66 -3.67
N GLU A 215 -12.52 11.49 -3.11
CA GLU A 215 -12.48 11.27 -1.66
C GLU A 215 -11.23 11.91 -1.07
N ASP A 216 -10.09 11.74 -1.73
CA ASP A 216 -8.81 12.33 -1.32
C ASP A 216 -8.90 13.86 -1.29
N LEU A 217 -9.46 14.49 -2.33
CA LEU A 217 -9.61 15.95 -2.41
C LEU A 217 -10.50 16.50 -1.29
N ARG A 218 -11.59 15.79 -0.93
CA ARG A 218 -12.44 16.16 0.22
C ARG A 218 -11.70 16.07 1.55
N GLY A 219 -10.71 15.17 1.65
CA GLY A 219 -9.79 15.06 2.78
C GLY A 219 -8.59 16.00 2.71
N HIS A 220 -8.57 16.97 1.79
CA HIS A 220 -7.42 17.86 1.53
C HIS A 220 -6.13 17.10 1.17
N HIS A 221 -6.28 15.99 0.46
CA HIS A 221 -5.20 15.16 -0.06
C HIS A 221 -5.28 15.06 -1.58
N CYS A 222 -4.20 14.64 -2.23
CA CYS A 222 -4.17 14.47 -3.67
C CYS A 222 -3.19 13.37 -4.08
N ALA A 223 -3.66 12.45 -4.91
CA ALA A 223 -2.87 11.36 -5.47
C ALA A 223 -1.92 11.81 -6.60
N LEU A 224 -2.24 12.92 -7.27
CA LEU A 224 -1.44 13.48 -8.37
C LEU A 224 -0.17 14.16 -7.82
N PRO A 225 0.93 14.22 -8.59
CA PRO A 225 2.17 14.85 -8.12
C PRO A 225 2.02 16.38 -8.02
N GLU A 226 2.88 17.02 -7.21
CA GLU A 226 2.89 18.47 -7.01
C GLU A 226 3.05 19.24 -8.33
N SER A 227 3.91 18.74 -9.23
CA SER A 227 4.14 19.30 -10.56
C SER A 227 2.90 19.29 -11.47
N ALA A 228 1.95 18.37 -11.24
CA ALA A 228 0.72 18.29 -12.01
C ALA A 228 -0.37 19.23 -11.48
N LEU A 229 -0.41 19.44 -10.16
CA LEU A 229 -1.43 20.24 -9.48
C LEU A 229 -0.83 20.91 -8.23
N ALA A 230 -0.44 22.18 -8.30
CA ALA A 230 0.25 22.82 -7.18
C ALA A 230 -0.62 22.89 -5.90
N GLU A 231 0.01 22.90 -4.74
CA GLU A 231 -0.69 23.15 -3.46
C GLU A 231 -1.07 24.63 -3.32
N PRO A 232 -2.09 24.98 -2.50
CA PRO A 232 -3.01 24.10 -1.78
C PRO A 232 -4.10 23.52 -2.70
N VAL A 233 -4.36 22.21 -2.60
CA VAL A 233 -5.29 21.52 -3.51
C VAL A 233 -6.74 21.95 -3.34
N GLN A 234 -7.13 22.49 -2.17
CA GLN A 234 -8.49 22.97 -1.92
C GLN A 234 -8.89 24.20 -2.75
N TYR A 235 -7.92 24.91 -3.33
CA TYR A 235 -8.19 26.11 -4.14
C TYR A 235 -8.21 25.82 -5.65
N ARG A 236 -8.06 24.55 -6.05
CA ARG A 236 -7.99 24.16 -7.45
C ARG A 236 -9.37 24.04 -8.05
N THR A 237 -9.49 24.57 -9.26
CA THR A 237 -10.71 24.49 -10.07
C THR A 237 -10.92 23.06 -10.59
N PRO A 238 -12.17 22.64 -10.81
CA PRO A 238 -12.45 21.35 -11.43
C PRO A 238 -11.75 21.15 -12.79
N GLU A 239 -11.55 22.22 -13.53
CA GLU A 239 -10.87 22.25 -14.83
C GLU A 239 -9.36 21.97 -14.68
N GLU A 240 -8.69 22.60 -13.72
CA GLU A 240 -7.27 22.32 -13.41
C GLU A 240 -7.07 20.86 -12.99
N VAL A 241 -7.97 20.33 -12.16
CA VAL A 241 -7.92 18.92 -11.74
C VAL A 241 -8.17 18.01 -12.94
N GLY A 242 -9.17 18.31 -13.77
CA GLY A 242 -9.47 17.56 -14.99
C GLY A 242 -8.28 17.47 -15.93
N ALA A 243 -7.62 18.60 -16.22
CA ALA A 243 -6.44 18.65 -17.08
C ALA A 243 -5.24 17.88 -16.51
N ALA A 244 -5.11 17.80 -15.18
CA ALA A 244 -4.09 16.97 -14.54
C ALA A 244 -4.41 15.47 -14.64
N VAL A 245 -5.68 15.10 -14.51
CA VAL A 245 -6.14 13.72 -14.68
C VAL A 245 -5.99 13.26 -16.13
N GLU A 246 -6.33 14.08 -17.12
CA GLU A 246 -6.19 13.72 -18.55
C GLU A 246 -4.73 13.39 -18.90
N ARG A 247 -3.78 14.19 -18.43
CA ARG A 247 -2.34 13.93 -18.61
C ARG A 247 -1.93 12.59 -17.99
N GLU A 248 -2.38 12.33 -16.77
CA GLU A 248 -2.12 11.06 -16.08
C GLU A 248 -2.76 9.87 -16.81
N CYS A 249 -3.96 10.02 -17.36
CA CYS A 249 -4.64 8.98 -18.16
C CYS A 249 -3.86 8.62 -19.43
N GLY A 250 -3.23 9.62 -20.08
CA GLY A 250 -2.33 9.39 -21.22
C GLY A 250 -1.19 8.43 -20.89
N GLU A 251 -0.52 8.66 -19.76
CA GLU A 251 0.56 7.80 -19.25
C GLU A 251 0.04 6.42 -18.84
N LEU A 252 -1.09 6.35 -18.14
CA LEU A 252 -1.69 5.09 -17.70
C LEU A 252 -2.10 4.21 -18.87
N ARG A 253 -2.60 4.80 -19.97
CA ARG A 253 -2.94 4.05 -21.18
C ARG A 253 -1.72 3.30 -21.72
N GLN A 254 -0.59 3.98 -21.85
CA GLN A 254 0.65 3.36 -22.34
C GLN A 254 1.12 2.25 -21.39
N LEU A 255 1.05 2.49 -20.09
CA LEU A 255 1.48 1.54 -19.08
C LEU A 255 0.59 0.28 -19.05
N LEU A 256 -0.73 0.43 -19.11
CA LEU A 256 -1.67 -0.70 -19.15
C LEU A 256 -1.56 -1.51 -20.44
N LEU A 257 -1.28 -0.87 -21.58
CA LEU A 257 -1.05 -1.57 -22.86
C LEU A 257 0.24 -2.39 -22.83
N LYS A 258 1.33 -1.85 -22.26
CA LYS A 258 2.57 -2.61 -22.00
C LYS A 258 2.30 -3.78 -21.06
N GLY A 259 1.60 -3.50 -19.95
CA GLY A 259 1.20 -4.48 -18.95
C GLY A 259 0.20 -5.53 -19.43
N ALA A 260 -0.45 -5.38 -20.59
CA ALA A 260 -1.35 -6.39 -21.13
C ALA A 260 -0.65 -7.74 -21.40
N ARG A 261 0.66 -7.70 -21.71
CA ARG A 261 1.49 -8.90 -21.89
C ARG A 261 1.63 -9.72 -20.60
N ALA A 262 1.43 -9.10 -19.44
CA ALA A 262 1.44 -9.78 -18.14
C ALA A 262 0.47 -10.97 -18.09
N ALA A 263 -0.61 -10.97 -18.88
CA ALA A 263 -1.56 -12.09 -18.94
C ALA A 263 -0.90 -13.44 -19.29
N GLY A 264 0.17 -13.43 -20.09
CA GLY A 264 0.95 -14.64 -20.42
C GLY A 264 2.07 -14.95 -19.44
N GLU A 265 2.54 -13.94 -18.70
CA GLU A 265 3.75 -13.98 -17.87
C GLU A 265 3.48 -14.25 -16.39
N VAL A 266 2.24 -14.02 -15.91
CA VAL A 266 1.86 -14.37 -14.53
C VAL A 266 1.73 -15.89 -14.34
N PRO A 267 1.88 -16.40 -13.10
CA PRO A 267 1.61 -17.80 -12.80
C PRO A 267 0.16 -18.18 -13.17
N LEU A 268 -0.06 -19.45 -13.52
CA LEU A 268 -1.36 -19.96 -14.01
C LEU A 268 -2.55 -19.58 -13.11
N SER A 269 -2.36 -19.58 -11.78
CA SER A 269 -3.39 -19.19 -10.81
C SER A 269 -3.85 -17.74 -10.93
N PHE A 270 -3.04 -16.86 -11.52
CA PHE A 270 -3.29 -15.42 -11.64
C PHE A 270 -3.77 -14.99 -13.03
N ARG A 271 -3.74 -15.87 -14.04
CA ARG A 271 -4.15 -15.54 -15.40
C ARG A 271 -5.62 -15.10 -15.51
N ARG A 272 -6.55 -15.78 -14.81
CA ARG A 272 -7.97 -15.36 -14.77
C ARG A 272 -8.17 -14.01 -14.07
N PRO A 273 -7.59 -13.77 -12.87
CA PRO A 273 -7.58 -12.44 -12.29
C PRO A 273 -7.07 -11.36 -13.26
N VAL A 274 -5.95 -11.57 -13.94
CA VAL A 274 -5.41 -10.59 -14.91
C VAL A 274 -6.36 -10.38 -16.09
N ALA A 275 -6.96 -11.44 -16.63
CA ALA A 275 -7.96 -11.36 -17.69
C ALA A 275 -9.22 -10.59 -17.27
N PHE A 276 -9.52 -10.52 -15.97
CA PHE A 276 -10.56 -9.67 -15.41
C PHE A 276 -10.07 -8.23 -15.18
N LEU A 277 -8.88 -8.05 -14.62
CA LEU A 277 -8.33 -6.75 -14.24
C LEU A 277 -8.16 -5.83 -15.46
N LEU A 278 -7.62 -6.34 -16.57
CA LEU A 278 -7.35 -5.53 -17.77
C LEU A 278 -8.60 -4.86 -18.38
N PRO A 279 -9.70 -5.57 -18.72
CA PRO A 279 -10.88 -4.92 -19.27
C PRO A 279 -11.56 -3.98 -18.28
N VAL A 280 -11.50 -4.26 -16.98
CA VAL A 280 -12.03 -3.36 -15.95
C VAL A 280 -11.17 -2.09 -15.86
N ALA A 281 -9.85 -2.22 -15.90
CA ALA A 281 -8.92 -1.10 -15.88
C ALA A 281 -9.10 -0.20 -17.10
N LEU A 282 -9.22 -0.78 -18.29
CA LEU A 282 -9.48 -0.02 -19.52
C LEU A 282 -10.86 0.67 -19.51
N SER A 283 -11.89 0.02 -18.93
CA SER A 283 -13.21 0.63 -18.78
C SER A 283 -13.17 1.82 -17.81
N LEU A 284 -12.45 1.67 -16.68
CA LEU A 284 -12.28 2.74 -15.70
C LEU A 284 -11.45 3.90 -16.26
N LEU A 285 -10.41 3.60 -17.05
CA LEU A 285 -9.62 4.61 -17.76
C LEU A 285 -10.49 5.43 -18.72
N GLY A 286 -11.34 4.78 -19.52
CA GLY A 286 -12.28 5.50 -20.40
C GLY A 286 -13.25 6.41 -19.62
N LEU A 287 -13.76 5.95 -18.47
CA LEU A 287 -14.61 6.79 -17.62
C LEU A 287 -13.89 8.02 -17.06
N LEU A 288 -12.60 7.91 -16.75
CA LEU A 288 -11.78 9.03 -16.27
C LEU A 288 -11.52 10.04 -17.39
N GLU A 289 -11.33 9.56 -18.61
CA GLU A 289 -11.07 10.38 -19.81
C GLU A 289 -12.34 11.11 -20.30
N ASP A 290 -13.51 10.49 -20.19
CA ASP A 290 -14.76 11.04 -20.72
C ASP A 290 -15.33 12.21 -19.90
N ARG A 291 -15.07 12.26 -18.57
CA ARG A 291 -15.69 13.25 -17.67
C ARG A 291 -14.76 13.87 -16.62
N PRO A 292 -13.63 14.49 -17.00
CA PRO A 292 -12.61 14.92 -16.05
C PRO A 292 -13.10 15.92 -14.97
N PRO A 293 -13.89 16.97 -15.29
CA PRO A 293 -14.36 17.92 -14.28
C PRO A 293 -15.35 17.31 -13.27
N GLU A 294 -16.11 16.27 -13.66
CA GLU A 294 -17.06 15.59 -12.78
C GLU A 294 -16.34 14.74 -11.71
N LEU A 295 -15.07 14.38 -11.93
CA LEU A 295 -14.28 13.55 -11.03
C LEU A 295 -14.03 14.21 -9.68
N VAL A 296 -14.02 15.54 -9.60
CA VAL A 296 -13.92 16.27 -8.33
C VAL A 296 -15.14 16.02 -7.44
N ARG A 297 -16.30 15.76 -8.06
CA ARG A 297 -17.57 15.59 -7.35
C ARG A 297 -17.87 14.15 -7.04
N ARG A 298 -17.48 13.20 -7.90
CA ARG A 298 -17.86 11.79 -7.76
C ARG A 298 -16.77 10.86 -8.28
N ALA A 299 -16.49 9.81 -7.49
CA ALA A 299 -15.63 8.72 -7.91
C ALA A 299 -16.25 7.97 -9.11
N PRO A 300 -15.51 7.78 -10.21
CA PRO A 300 -15.99 6.98 -11.34
C PRO A 300 -16.06 5.52 -10.93
N THR A 301 -17.14 4.84 -11.31
CA THR A 301 -17.31 3.41 -11.04
C THR A 301 -17.71 2.68 -12.30
N VAL A 302 -17.10 1.51 -12.51
CA VAL A 302 -17.44 0.64 -13.62
C VAL A 302 -18.83 0.06 -13.36
N GLY A 303 -19.72 0.16 -14.35
CA GLY A 303 -21.09 -0.32 -14.23
C GLY A 303 -21.16 -1.80 -13.84
N LYS A 304 -22.10 -2.17 -12.96
CA LYS A 304 -22.27 -3.54 -12.44
C LYS A 304 -22.35 -4.60 -13.54
N TRP A 305 -22.99 -4.29 -14.66
CA TRP A 305 -23.10 -5.18 -15.82
C TRP A 305 -21.77 -5.37 -16.56
N ALA A 306 -20.97 -4.31 -16.69
CA ALA A 306 -19.63 -4.40 -17.28
C ALA A 306 -18.71 -5.26 -16.39
N LEU A 307 -18.73 -5.03 -15.06
CA LEU A 307 -18.02 -5.86 -14.09
C LEU A 307 -18.45 -7.34 -14.16
N ARG A 308 -19.76 -7.59 -14.19
CA ARG A 308 -20.29 -8.95 -14.33
C ARG A 308 -19.83 -9.60 -15.64
N ARG A 309 -19.93 -8.89 -16.77
CA ARG A 309 -19.50 -9.39 -18.07
C ARG A 309 -18.01 -9.72 -18.10
N ALA A 310 -17.16 -8.83 -17.58
CA ALA A 310 -15.73 -9.06 -17.45
C ALA A 310 -15.43 -10.30 -16.59
N TYR A 311 -16.11 -10.43 -15.45
CA TYR A 311 -15.96 -11.59 -14.56
C TYR A 311 -16.35 -12.90 -15.25
N TRP A 312 -17.50 -12.93 -15.92
CA TRP A 312 -17.94 -14.12 -16.66
C TRP A 312 -16.93 -14.47 -17.75
N ARG A 313 -16.49 -13.50 -18.57
CA ARG A 313 -15.46 -13.77 -19.58
C ARG A 313 -14.20 -14.37 -18.97
N ALA A 314 -13.63 -13.72 -17.96
CA ALA A 314 -12.41 -14.17 -17.30
C ALA A 314 -12.54 -15.57 -16.67
N ARG A 315 -13.71 -15.92 -16.13
CA ARG A 315 -13.98 -17.24 -15.54
C ARG A 315 -13.92 -18.36 -16.59
N PHE A 316 -14.40 -18.10 -17.80
CA PHE A 316 -14.45 -19.07 -18.90
C PHE A 316 -13.31 -18.91 -19.92
N THR A 317 -12.41 -17.95 -19.72
CA THR A 317 -11.20 -17.81 -20.55
C THR A 317 -10.34 -19.08 -20.41
N PRO A 318 -9.99 -19.74 -21.53
CA PRO A 318 -9.05 -20.86 -21.50
C PRO A 318 -7.70 -20.37 -20.98
N LEU A 319 -7.06 -21.15 -20.11
CA LEU A 319 -5.94 -20.68 -19.30
C LEU A 319 -4.60 -20.57 -20.04
N GLY A 320 -4.53 -20.90 -21.34
CA GLY A 320 -3.32 -20.81 -22.15
C GLY A 320 -2.32 -21.92 -21.85
#